data_AF-A0A0T9QUN4-F1
#
_entry.id   AF-A0A0T9QUN4-F1
#
_cell.length_a   1.000
_cell.length_b   1.000
_cell.length_c   1.000
_cell.angle_alpha   90.00
_cell.angle_beta   90.00
_cell.angle_gamma   90.00
#
_symmetry.space_group_name_H-M   'P 1'
#
loop_
_entity.id
_entity.type
_entity.pdbx_description
1 polymer ?
#
loop_
_entity_poly.entity_id
_entity_poly.type
_entity_poly.pdbx_seq_one_letter_code
_entity_poly.pdbx_strand_id
1 'polypeptide(L)' 'MIKTRRTKCTFSPEFKLEAIEQVVKYQRDVREAAQALEFNPDHLCKWIRLYKQ' A
#
# COMPACT_ATOMS: atom_id res chain seq x y z
N MET A 1 -17.72 -25.95 8.30
CA MET A 1 -17.03 -25.59 7.05
C MET A 1 -16.50 -24.18 7.17
N ILE A 2 -15.21 -24.05 7.50
CA ILE A 2 -14.52 -22.77 7.54
C ILE A 2 -14.38 -22.34 6.08
N LYS A 3 -15.13 -21.31 5.66
CA LYS A 3 -15.03 -20.78 4.30
C LYS A 3 -13.62 -20.22 4.16
N THR A 4 -12.75 -20.93 3.47
CA THR A 4 -11.45 -20.41 3.03
C THR A 4 -11.72 -19.33 2.00
N ARG A 5 -12.05 -18.13 2.51
CA ARG A 5 -12.16 -16.89 1.74
C ARG A 5 -10.81 -16.73 1.06
N ARG A 6 -10.78 -16.93 -0.26
CA ARG A 6 -9.64 -16.71 -1.17
C ARG A 6 -8.61 -15.78 -0.52
N THR A 7 -7.47 -16.32 -0.11
CA THR A 7 -6.31 -15.53 0.32
C THR A 7 -5.74 -14.80 -0.89
N LYS A 8 -6.45 -13.78 -1.37
CA LYS A 8 -5.88 -12.70 -2.18
C LYS A 8 -5.50 -11.56 -1.23
N CYS A 9 -4.58 -11.82 -0.30
CA CYS A 9 -3.94 -10.72 0.43
C CYS A 9 -2.62 -10.40 -0.25
N THR A 10 -2.72 -9.68 -1.37
CA THR A 10 -1.67 -8.78 -1.81
C THR A 10 -1.60 -7.65 -0.77
N PHE A 11 -0.59 -7.72 0.09
CA PHE A 11 -0.24 -6.80 1.18
C PHE A 11 -1.28 -6.66 2.30
N SER A 12 -0.81 -6.75 3.55
CA SER A 12 -1.63 -6.51 4.74
C SER A 12 -2.19 -5.08 4.76
N PRO A 13 -3.40 -4.86 5.29
CA PRO A 13 -3.97 -3.50 5.37
C PRO A 13 -3.10 -2.53 6.15
N GLU A 14 -2.42 -3.00 7.20
CA GLU A 14 -1.45 -2.25 7.99
C GLU A 14 -0.26 -1.78 7.14
N PHE A 15 0.26 -2.68 6.29
CA PHE A 15 1.34 -2.35 5.36
C PHE A 15 0.91 -1.31 4.32
N LYS A 16 -0.32 -1.42 3.80
CA LYS A 16 -0.86 -0.43 2.86
C LYS A 16 -0.98 0.94 3.52
N LEU A 17 -1.44 0.98 4.76
CA LEU A 17 -1.58 2.22 5.53
C LEU A 17 -0.21 2.87 5.77
N GLU A 18 0.78 2.10 6.22
CA GLU A 18 2.13 2.58 6.43
C GLU A 18 2.74 3.16 5.14
N ALA A 19 2.60 2.45 4.03
CA ALA A 19 3.08 2.92 2.73
C ALA A 19 2.40 4.23 2.28
N ILE A 20 1.09 4.37 2.51
CA ILE A 20 0.33 5.59 2.20
C ILE A 20 0.75 6.73 3.13
N GLU A 21 0.94 6.49 4.42
CA GLU A 21 1.40 7.51 5.37
C GLU A 21 2.78 8.05 5.01
N GLN A 22 3.71 7.20 4.55
CA GLN A 22 5.02 7.66 4.06
C GLN A 22 4.89 8.72 2.95
N VAL A 23 3.94 8.58 2.04
CA VAL A 23 3.74 9.53 0.94
C VAL A 23 2.84 10.70 1.34
N VAL A 24 1.80 10.48 2.12
CA VAL A 24 0.81 11.52 2.47
C VAL A 24 1.28 12.39 3.63
N LYS A 25 1.76 11.77 4.71
CA LYS A 25 2.14 12.45 5.95
C LYS A 25 3.57 12.96 5.89
N TYR A 26 4.49 12.14 5.39
CA TYR A 26 5.91 12.49 5.30
C TYR A 26 6.30 13.08 3.94
N GLN A 27 5.35 13.20 3.00
CA GLN A 27 5.57 13.75 1.65
C GLN A 27 6.74 13.08 0.90
N ARG A 28 7.07 11.82 1.23
CA ARG A 28 8.11 11.08 0.48
C ARG A 28 7.67 10.85 -0.95
N ASP A 29 8.63 10.83 -1.86
CA ASP A 29 8.35 10.44 -3.24
C ASP A 29 7.83 9.00 -3.29
N VAL A 30 6.87 8.75 -4.18
CA VAL A 30 6.24 7.42 -4.35
C VAL A 30 7.28 6.37 -4.69
N ARG A 31 8.30 6.71 -5.49
CA ARG A 31 9.38 5.77 -5.87
C ARG A 31 10.28 5.47 -4.68
N GLU A 32 10.65 6.47 -3.89
CA GLU A 32 11.47 6.28 -2.69
C GLU A 32 10.73 5.47 -1.63
N ALA A 33 9.45 5.76 -1.39
CA ALA A 33 8.63 5.01 -0.45
C ALA A 33 8.43 3.55 -0.90
N ALA A 34 8.22 3.32 -2.19
CA ALA A 34 8.08 1.99 -2.75
C ALA A 34 9.40 1.20 -2.74
N GLN A 35 10.52 1.87 -3.01
CA GLN A 35 11.86 1.28 -2.95
C GLN A 35 12.26 0.91 -1.51
N ALA A 36 11.97 1.77 -0.54
CA ALA A 36 12.24 1.50 0.87
C ALA A 36 11.43 0.33 1.44
N LEU A 37 10.24 0.09 0.88
CA LEU A 37 9.33 -0.98 1.26
C LEU A 37 9.39 -2.19 0.29
N GLU A 38 10.38 -2.20 -0.59
CA GLU A 38 10.67 -3.26 -1.57
C GLU A 38 9.46 -3.72 -2.40
N PHE A 39 8.64 -2.78 -2.90
CA PHE A 39 7.49 -3.11 -3.74
C PHE A 39 7.30 -2.16 -4.94
N ASN A 40 6.35 -2.50 -5.80
CA ASN A 40 6.09 -1.76 -7.03
C ASN A 40 5.39 -0.41 -6.77
N PRO A 41 5.94 0.72 -7.24
CA PRO A 41 5.36 2.05 -7.03
C PRO A 41 3.96 2.22 -7.67
N ASP A 42 3.63 1.42 -8.69
CA ASP A 42 2.29 1.43 -9.31
C ASP A 42 1.18 1.06 -8.31
N HIS A 43 1.48 0.14 -7.38
CA HIS A 43 0.53 -0.27 -6.34
C HIS A 43 0.29 0.86 -5.36
N LEU A 44 1.35 1.60 -5.01
CA LEU A 44 1.28 2.73 -4.09
C LEU A 44 0.45 3.88 -4.67
N CYS A 45 0.66 4.20 -5.96
CA CYS A 45 -0.17 5.15 -6.69
C CYS A 45 -1.66 4.78 -6.66
N LYS A 46 -2.00 3.50 -6.84
CA LYS A 46 -3.40 3.03 -6.75
C LYS A 46 -3.96 3.20 -5.34
N TRP A 47 -3.20 2.86 -4.31
CA TRP A 47 -3.66 2.97 -2.93
C TRP A 47 -3.87 4.43 -2.49
N ILE A 48 -2.97 5.34 -2.87
CA ILE A 48 -3.12 6.77 -2.57
C ILE A 48 -4.38 7.35 -3.23
N ARG A 49 -4.66 6.96 -4.49
CA ARG A 49 -5.89 7.38 -5.19
C ARG A 49 -7.15 6.92 -4.48
N LEU A 50 -7.16 5.68 -3.97
CA LEU A 50 -8.28 5.13 -3.20
C LEU A 50 -8.40 5.77 -1.82
N TYR A 51 -7.29 6.17 -1.20
CA TYR A 51 -7.29 6.79 0.13
C TYR A 51 -7.80 8.23 0.14
N LYS A 52 -7.60 8.97 -0.96
CA LYS A 52 -8.09 10.35 -1.10
C LYS A 52 -9.56 10.47 -1.54
N GLN A 53 -10.22 9.35 -1.89
CA GLN A 53 -11.63 9.31 -2.28
C GLN A 53 -12.51 9.06 -1.06
#